data_AF-A0A6N2W5C2-F1
#
_entry.id   AF-A0A6N2W5C2-F1
#
_cell.length_a   1.000
_cell.length_b   1.000
_cell.length_c   1.000
_cell.angle_alpha   90.00
_cell.angle_beta   90.00
_cell.angle_gamma   90.00
#
_symmetry.space_group_name_H-M   'P 1'
#
loop_
_entity.id
_entity.type
_entity.pdbx_description
1 polymer ?
#
loop_
_entity_poly.entity_id
_entity_poly.type
_entity_poly.pdbx_seq_one_letter_code
_entity_poly.pdbx_strand_id
1 'polypeptide(L)'
;MRVKMASLYGKKDIRIRETELPDLRDDEILIKVMSNGICFSTYKAAMKGEEHLRVPENVHETPVVTGHEMAGIIEKVGEKWKGQYKEGTSCCLQAGIRYKGSEDAPGYSFEFFGGNATYTIIPGGYIESGCLLTYEDDYFAFASMGEPVSCIISAFHTCIHDYMEDMFVYDNIHGTKEGGNLLLMASCGPMGIGAIDYAVHGPARPKKLVVTEINEERLKRAAQLISPKEASDYGVELIYVNPEDLDNEEQELRQLSGGKGYDDIMVFAASERLVELGSSLLAVNGCLNFFAGPTDEQFKARVNFYDIHYRRTHYVGNSGGNLDDIREMFDLSREGLITPEYMITHVTGLSEVPEIILNLPDIPGGKKLVYPHVDLPLMALADFEKQADEDPVYKKIAGILKANHGVWCKEAEQVLFAEKWIGD
;
A
#
# COMPACT_ATOMS: atom_id res chain seq x y z
N MET A 1 29.84 -9.66 -0.37
CA MET A 1 29.49 -8.57 0.59
C MET A 1 28.62 -9.18 1.67
N ARG A 2 28.88 -8.93 2.96
CA ARG A 2 28.04 -9.47 4.06
C ARG A 2 26.80 -8.59 4.24
N VAL A 3 25.63 -9.22 4.43
CA VAL A 3 24.33 -8.56 4.54
C VAL A 3 23.49 -9.18 5.65
N LYS A 4 22.58 -8.38 6.22
CA LYS A 4 21.49 -8.82 7.10
C LYS A 4 20.17 -8.83 6.35
N MET A 5 19.36 -9.87 6.56
CA MET A 5 18.05 -10.07 5.91
C MET A 5 17.07 -10.75 6.87
N ALA A 6 15.78 -10.43 6.79
CA ALA A 6 14.72 -11.21 7.43
C ALA A 6 14.16 -12.22 6.43
N SER A 7 14.48 -13.50 6.64
CA SER A 7 14.17 -14.58 5.70
C SER A 7 13.14 -15.54 6.27
N LEU A 8 12.23 -16.00 5.41
CA LEU A 8 11.27 -17.06 5.68
C LEU A 8 11.92 -18.43 5.45
N TYR A 9 11.82 -19.32 6.43
CA TYR A 9 12.36 -20.69 6.42
C TYR A 9 11.27 -21.75 6.27
N GLY A 10 10.00 -21.33 6.27
CA GLY A 10 8.83 -22.21 6.26
C GLY A 10 7.70 -21.60 7.11
N LYS A 11 6.65 -22.38 7.36
CA LYS A 11 5.49 -21.91 8.11
C LYS A 11 5.86 -21.33 9.48
N LYS A 12 5.43 -20.09 9.70
CA LYS A 12 5.61 -19.31 10.94
C LYS A 12 7.07 -19.22 11.39
N ASP A 13 8.01 -19.27 10.45
CA ASP A 13 9.43 -19.28 10.74
C ASP A 13 10.16 -18.20 9.94
N ILE A 14 10.25 -17.00 10.52
CA ILE A 14 11.04 -15.89 9.98
C ILE A 14 12.19 -15.64 10.94
N ARG A 15 13.39 -15.43 10.39
CA ARG A 15 14.59 -15.19 11.19
C ARG A 15 15.45 -14.11 10.55
N ILE A 16 16.19 -13.39 11.38
CA ILE A 16 17.30 -12.58 10.90
C ILE A 16 18.46 -13.51 10.54
N ARG A 17 18.92 -13.43 9.29
CA ARG A 17 20.09 -14.13 8.79
C ARG A 17 21.15 -13.13 8.36
N GLU A 18 22.39 -13.41 8.77
CA GLU A 18 23.59 -12.79 8.19
C GLU A 18 24.19 -13.74 7.16
N THR A 19 24.43 -13.25 5.95
CA THR A 19 24.96 -14.06 4.85
C THR A 19 25.83 -13.23 3.91
N GLU A 20 26.63 -13.89 3.07
CA GLU A 20 27.31 -13.23 1.96
C GLU A 20 26.41 -13.23 0.72
N LEU A 21 26.28 -12.08 0.06
CA LEU A 21 25.69 -12.00 -1.27
C LEU A 21 26.62 -12.63 -2.31
N PRO A 22 26.08 -13.32 -3.33
CA PRO A 22 26.85 -13.75 -4.49
C PRO A 22 27.42 -12.55 -5.26
N ASP A 23 28.39 -12.82 -6.14
CA ASP A 23 28.89 -11.82 -7.07
C ASP A 23 27.76 -11.34 -8.00
N LEU A 24 27.67 -10.02 -8.17
CA LEU A 24 26.65 -9.39 -9.01
C LEU A 24 26.88 -9.77 -10.48
N ARG A 25 25.85 -10.28 -11.16
CA ARG A 25 25.92 -10.63 -12.58
C ARG A 25 25.73 -9.40 -13.47
N ASP A 26 26.13 -9.54 -14.74
CA ASP A 26 26.06 -8.46 -15.74
C ASP A 26 24.64 -7.95 -16.00
N ASP A 27 23.62 -8.77 -15.73
CA ASP A 27 22.21 -8.44 -15.92
C ASP A 27 21.47 -8.13 -14.62
N GLU A 28 22.17 -7.90 -13.51
CA GLU A 28 21.56 -7.62 -12.21
C GLU A 28 21.83 -6.20 -11.73
N ILE A 29 21.05 -5.76 -10.75
CA ILE A 29 21.28 -4.50 -10.03
C ILE A 29 21.29 -4.79 -8.53
N LEU A 30 22.30 -4.25 -7.83
CA LEU A 30 22.38 -4.28 -6.37
C LEU A 30 21.77 -2.99 -5.81
N ILE A 31 20.85 -3.11 -4.88
CA ILE A 31 20.22 -2.00 -4.17
C ILE A 31 20.64 -2.02 -2.71
N LYS A 32 21.07 -0.87 -2.18
CA LYS A 32 21.10 -0.59 -0.74
C LYS A 32 19.70 -0.19 -0.31
N VAL A 33 19.02 -1.06 0.43
CA VAL A 33 17.63 -0.80 0.82
C VAL A 33 17.62 0.20 1.96
N MET A 34 16.92 1.30 1.79
CA MET A 34 16.86 2.39 2.77
C MET A 34 15.59 2.31 3.61
N SER A 35 14.48 1.90 3.00
CA SER A 35 13.21 1.69 3.69
C SER A 35 12.41 0.55 3.06
N ASN A 36 11.57 -0.12 3.86
CA ASN A 36 10.59 -1.10 3.38
C ASN A 36 9.31 -1.09 4.23
N GLY A 37 8.14 -1.09 3.59
CA GLY A 37 6.86 -1.28 4.27
C GLY A 37 6.55 -2.76 4.57
N ILE A 38 5.93 -3.03 5.72
CA ILE A 38 5.40 -4.37 6.04
C ILE A 38 3.96 -4.46 5.51
N CYS A 39 3.74 -5.47 4.67
CA CYS A 39 2.42 -5.77 4.10
C CYS A 39 1.79 -7.02 4.74
N PHE A 40 0.45 -7.02 4.81
CA PHE A 40 -0.30 -8.15 5.32
C PHE A 40 -0.15 -9.41 4.45
N SER A 41 0.15 -9.24 3.17
CA SER A 41 0.51 -10.33 2.25
C SER A 41 1.75 -11.10 2.70
N THR A 42 2.75 -10.44 3.31
CA THR A 42 3.92 -11.11 3.89
C THR A 42 3.55 -11.92 5.13
N TYR A 43 2.61 -11.45 5.98
CA TYR A 43 2.06 -12.26 7.05
C TYR A 43 1.36 -13.52 6.52
N LYS A 44 0.54 -13.39 5.46
CA LYS A 44 -0.11 -14.56 4.82
C LYS A 44 0.90 -15.58 4.31
N ALA A 45 1.97 -15.11 3.66
CA ALA A 45 3.07 -15.96 3.21
C ALA A 45 3.77 -16.64 4.39
N ALA A 46 4.02 -15.93 5.49
CA ALA A 46 4.59 -16.52 6.69
C ALA A 46 3.68 -17.61 7.30
N MET A 47 2.37 -17.39 7.32
CA MET A 47 1.43 -18.37 7.89
C MET A 47 1.29 -19.64 7.04
N LYS A 48 1.36 -19.50 5.71
CA LYS A 48 1.24 -20.62 4.76
C LYS A 48 2.56 -21.31 4.46
N GLY A 49 3.71 -20.63 4.60
CA GLY A 49 5.02 -21.18 4.24
C GLY A 49 5.02 -21.68 2.79
N GLU A 50 5.52 -22.89 2.58
CA GLU A 50 5.54 -23.62 1.31
C GLU A 50 4.16 -23.88 0.68
N GLU A 51 3.05 -23.75 1.43
CA GLU A 51 1.69 -23.83 0.87
C GLU A 51 1.25 -22.52 0.21
N HIS A 52 2.03 -21.45 0.35
CA HIS A 52 1.76 -20.19 -0.32
C HIS A 52 2.20 -20.28 -1.79
N LEU A 53 1.32 -19.88 -2.71
CA LEU A 53 1.56 -19.95 -4.17
C LEU A 53 2.93 -19.41 -4.62
N ARG A 54 3.43 -18.36 -3.96
CA ARG A 54 4.69 -17.67 -4.31
C ARG A 54 5.92 -18.14 -3.53
N VAL A 55 5.75 -18.99 -2.51
CA VAL A 55 6.88 -19.44 -1.68
C VAL A 55 7.35 -20.79 -2.22
N PRO A 56 8.65 -20.96 -2.53
CA PRO A 56 9.17 -22.22 -3.06
C PRO A 56 9.00 -23.38 -2.08
N GLU A 57 8.74 -24.58 -2.60
CA GLU A 57 8.60 -25.81 -1.78
C GLU A 57 9.86 -26.10 -0.95
N ASN A 58 11.04 -25.71 -1.45
CA ASN A 58 12.33 -25.89 -0.80
C ASN A 58 12.75 -24.70 0.10
N VAL A 59 11.82 -23.86 0.55
CA VAL A 59 12.11 -22.68 1.40
C VAL A 59 12.89 -23.01 2.69
N HIS A 60 12.81 -24.25 3.17
CA HIS A 60 13.58 -24.73 4.32
C HIS A 60 15.07 -24.97 4.01
N GLU A 61 15.40 -25.25 2.75
CA GLU A 61 16.78 -25.41 2.26
C GLU A 61 17.34 -24.09 1.72
N THR A 62 16.50 -23.34 1.00
CA THR A 62 16.83 -22.03 0.39
C THR A 62 15.86 -20.97 0.91
N PRO A 63 16.10 -20.43 2.13
CA PRO A 63 15.24 -19.42 2.74
C PRO A 63 15.11 -18.18 1.86
N VAL A 64 13.88 -17.69 1.70
CA VAL A 64 13.58 -16.53 0.86
C VAL A 64 13.56 -15.26 1.71
N VAL A 65 14.13 -14.16 1.20
CA VAL A 65 14.02 -12.86 1.87
C VAL A 65 12.59 -12.33 1.78
N THR A 66 12.12 -11.66 2.83
CA THR A 66 10.78 -11.07 2.90
C THR A 66 10.76 -9.58 2.50
N GLY A 67 9.57 -9.01 2.29
CA GLY A 67 9.37 -7.57 2.03
C GLY A 67 9.40 -7.19 0.55
N HIS A 68 8.52 -6.28 0.14
CA HIS A 68 8.31 -5.92 -1.28
C HIS A 68 7.86 -4.46 -1.49
N GLU A 69 7.72 -3.68 -0.41
CA GLU A 69 7.31 -2.27 -0.47
C GLU A 69 8.55 -1.41 -0.22
N MET A 70 9.56 -1.49 -1.10
CA MET A 70 10.91 -0.98 -0.79
C MET A 70 11.34 0.24 -1.61
N ALA A 71 12.14 1.08 -0.98
CA ALA A 71 12.93 2.13 -1.62
C ALA A 71 14.39 2.07 -1.15
N GLY A 72 15.29 2.52 -2.02
CA GLY A 72 16.72 2.41 -1.76
C GLY A 72 17.57 3.20 -2.73
N ILE A 73 18.88 2.94 -2.69
CA ILE A 73 19.88 3.52 -3.57
C ILE A 73 20.47 2.42 -4.43
N ILE A 74 20.62 2.68 -5.73
CA ILE A 74 21.34 1.80 -6.66
C ILE A 74 22.81 1.78 -6.26
N GLU A 75 23.27 0.69 -5.65
CA GLU A 75 24.64 0.54 -5.17
C GLU A 75 25.58 0.12 -6.31
N LYS A 76 25.16 -0.86 -7.12
CA LYS A 76 25.92 -1.35 -8.29
C LYS A 76 25.01 -1.73 -9.44
N VAL A 77 25.47 -1.46 -10.66
CA VAL A 77 24.73 -1.75 -11.89
C VAL A 77 25.51 -2.74 -12.76
N GLY A 78 24.91 -3.90 -13.05
CA GLY A 78 25.45 -4.86 -14.02
C GLY A 78 25.64 -4.23 -15.40
N GLU A 79 26.63 -4.69 -16.15
CA GLU A 79 27.07 -4.07 -17.42
C GLU A 79 25.92 -3.81 -18.40
N LYS A 80 24.95 -4.73 -18.48
CA LYS A 80 23.78 -4.62 -19.36
C LYS A 80 22.94 -3.36 -19.11
N TRP A 81 22.92 -2.87 -17.87
CA TRP A 81 21.96 -1.86 -17.40
C TRP A 81 22.56 -0.46 -17.26
N LYS A 82 23.88 -0.30 -17.44
CA LYS A 82 24.60 0.99 -17.27
C LYS A 82 24.12 2.12 -18.18
N GLY A 83 23.48 1.79 -19.30
CA GLY A 83 22.87 2.79 -20.19
C GLY A 83 21.52 3.34 -19.70
N GLN A 84 20.87 2.67 -18.76
CA GLN A 84 19.54 3.02 -18.24
C GLN A 84 19.56 3.44 -16.77
N TYR A 85 20.43 2.84 -15.97
CA TYR A 85 20.53 3.07 -14.53
C TYR A 85 21.93 3.52 -14.14
N LYS A 86 21.99 4.33 -13.08
CA LYS A 86 23.23 4.91 -12.57
C LYS A 86 23.38 4.64 -11.07
N GLU A 87 24.58 4.23 -10.68
CA GLU A 87 24.97 4.07 -9.27
C GLU A 87 24.81 5.38 -8.49
N GLY A 88 24.36 5.28 -7.24
CA GLY A 88 24.04 6.41 -6.36
C GLY A 88 22.65 7.02 -6.58
N THR A 89 21.86 6.53 -7.54
CA THR A 89 20.51 7.04 -7.80
C THR A 89 19.49 6.39 -6.86
N SER A 90 18.57 7.17 -6.32
CA SER A 90 17.45 6.65 -5.54
C SER A 90 16.44 5.92 -6.42
N CYS A 91 15.84 4.86 -5.89
CA CYS A 91 14.87 4.04 -6.60
C CYS A 91 13.80 3.46 -5.67
N CYS A 92 12.66 3.10 -6.23
CA CYS A 92 11.62 2.31 -5.57
C CYS A 92 11.19 1.12 -6.44
N LEU A 93 10.71 0.07 -5.77
CA LEU A 93 10.31 -1.17 -6.41
C LEU A 93 8.81 -1.20 -6.70
N GLN A 94 8.44 -1.62 -7.90
CA GLN A 94 7.12 -2.17 -8.21
C GLN A 94 7.17 -3.71 -8.09
N ALA A 95 6.48 -4.25 -7.10
CA ALA A 95 6.44 -5.68 -6.83
C ALA A 95 5.40 -6.44 -7.68
N GLY A 96 4.38 -5.74 -8.20
CA GLY A 96 3.28 -6.31 -8.98
C GLY A 96 3.63 -6.77 -10.40
N ILE A 97 4.91 -7.03 -10.70
CA ILE A 97 5.35 -7.42 -12.04
C ILE A 97 5.51 -8.94 -12.18
N ARG A 98 5.25 -9.45 -13.39
CA ARG A 98 5.40 -10.87 -13.73
C ARG A 98 6.45 -11.06 -14.81
N TYR A 99 7.52 -11.79 -14.51
CA TYR A 99 8.51 -12.15 -15.52
C TYR A 99 8.11 -13.45 -16.22
N LYS A 100 7.86 -13.39 -17.54
CA LYS A 100 7.47 -14.54 -18.39
C LYS A 100 6.29 -15.37 -17.85
N GLY A 101 5.35 -14.70 -17.19
CA GLY A 101 4.18 -15.34 -16.60
C GLY A 101 4.44 -16.09 -15.29
N SER A 102 5.64 -16.00 -14.71
CA SER A 102 5.90 -16.53 -13.37
C SER A 102 5.06 -15.80 -12.31
N GLU A 103 4.69 -16.53 -11.26
CA GLU A 103 4.06 -16.00 -10.05
C GLU A 103 5.10 -15.55 -9.01
N ASP A 104 6.39 -15.77 -9.29
CA ASP A 104 7.49 -15.35 -8.45
C ASP A 104 7.45 -13.82 -8.22
N ALA A 105 7.78 -13.40 -7.00
CA ALA A 105 7.75 -11.99 -6.64
C ALA A 105 8.82 -11.66 -5.58
N PRO A 106 9.32 -10.41 -5.56
CA PRO A 106 10.21 -9.94 -4.49
C PRO A 106 9.55 -10.15 -3.13
N GLY A 107 10.33 -10.56 -2.13
CA GLY A 107 9.82 -10.78 -0.79
C GLY A 107 9.07 -12.09 -0.56
N TYR A 108 9.03 -12.99 -1.56
CA TYR A 108 8.35 -14.29 -1.47
C TYR A 108 9.15 -15.45 -2.08
N SER A 109 9.83 -15.20 -3.20
CA SER A 109 10.27 -16.30 -4.07
C SER A 109 11.78 -16.44 -4.19
N PHE A 110 12.52 -15.46 -3.70
CA PHE A 110 13.94 -15.33 -3.95
C PHE A 110 14.75 -15.29 -2.66
N GLU A 111 15.92 -15.90 -2.70
CA GLU A 111 16.86 -15.87 -1.58
C GLU A 111 17.39 -14.45 -1.30
N PHE A 112 17.63 -13.65 -2.35
CA PHE A 112 18.30 -12.36 -2.24
C PHE A 112 17.51 -11.16 -2.81
N PHE A 113 16.25 -11.36 -3.23
CA PHE A 113 15.39 -10.31 -3.80
C PHE A 113 14.17 -10.00 -2.91
N GLY A 114 14.27 -8.94 -2.11
CA GLY A 114 13.24 -8.50 -1.16
C GLY A 114 13.71 -7.32 -0.30
N GLY A 115 12.74 -6.61 0.30
CA GLY A 115 12.94 -5.34 0.99
C GLY A 115 13.33 -5.41 2.46
N ASN A 116 13.10 -6.52 3.16
CA ASN A 116 13.57 -6.70 4.54
C ASN A 116 15.02 -7.17 4.55
N ALA A 117 15.90 -6.37 4.00
CA ALA A 117 17.33 -6.62 3.90
C ALA A 117 18.11 -5.31 3.88
N THR A 118 19.39 -5.36 4.28
CA THR A 118 20.32 -4.23 4.15
C THR A 118 20.69 -3.97 2.69
N TYR A 119 20.87 -5.02 1.90
CA TYR A 119 21.07 -4.97 0.45
C TYR A 119 20.31 -6.10 -0.23
N THR A 120 19.88 -5.88 -1.47
CA THR A 120 19.14 -6.85 -2.27
C THR A 120 19.57 -6.82 -3.74
N ILE A 121 19.53 -7.98 -4.39
CA ILE A 121 19.87 -8.14 -5.81
C ILE A 121 18.57 -8.27 -6.59
N ILE A 122 18.37 -7.41 -7.59
CA ILE A 122 17.24 -7.50 -8.51
C ILE A 122 17.66 -8.37 -9.71
N PRO A 123 16.97 -9.49 -9.97
CA PRO A 123 17.26 -10.34 -11.13
C PRO A 123 16.95 -9.62 -12.45
N GLY A 124 17.76 -9.87 -13.49
CA GLY A 124 17.62 -9.20 -14.79
C GLY A 124 16.26 -9.29 -15.45
N GLY A 125 15.57 -10.43 -15.34
CA GLY A 125 14.21 -10.60 -15.88
C GLY A 125 13.17 -9.66 -15.26
N TYR A 126 13.35 -9.29 -13.98
CA TYR A 126 12.45 -8.36 -13.29
C TYR A 126 12.75 -6.91 -13.70
N ILE A 127 14.02 -6.57 -13.92
CA ILE A 127 14.42 -5.27 -14.46
C ILE A 127 13.85 -5.10 -15.88
N GLU A 128 13.95 -6.14 -16.73
CA GLU A 128 13.34 -6.17 -18.08
C GLU A 128 11.82 -5.96 -18.05
N SER A 129 11.15 -6.47 -17.02
CA SER A 129 9.71 -6.37 -16.85
C SER A 129 9.25 -5.05 -16.23
N GLY A 130 10.19 -4.13 -15.94
CA GLY A 130 9.90 -2.82 -15.37
C GLY A 130 9.53 -2.88 -13.89
N CYS A 131 10.40 -3.40 -13.02
CA CYS A 131 10.18 -3.32 -11.57
C CYS A 131 10.77 -2.06 -10.90
N LEU A 132 11.61 -1.28 -11.59
CA LEU A 132 12.43 -0.26 -10.95
C LEU A 132 12.10 1.14 -11.46
N LEU A 133 11.65 2.01 -10.57
CA LEU A 133 11.52 3.45 -10.84
C LEU A 133 12.67 4.19 -10.17
N THR A 134 13.33 5.09 -10.89
CA THR A 134 14.34 5.99 -10.32
C THR A 134 13.77 7.38 -10.08
N TYR A 135 14.28 8.08 -9.07
CA TYR A 135 13.88 9.44 -8.72
C TYR A 135 15.04 10.23 -8.11
N GLU A 136 14.93 11.56 -8.09
CA GLU A 136 15.95 12.48 -7.58
C GLU A 136 15.51 13.09 -6.23
N ASP A 137 15.55 12.29 -5.17
CA ASP A 137 15.32 12.74 -3.78
C ASP A 137 15.99 11.74 -2.81
N ASP A 138 16.17 12.14 -1.55
CA ASP A 138 16.70 11.34 -0.43
C ASP A 138 15.62 10.96 0.59
N TYR A 139 14.33 11.07 0.22
CA TYR A 139 13.20 10.72 1.09
C TYR A 139 12.60 9.34 0.77
N PHE A 140 12.96 8.34 1.57
CA PHE A 140 12.70 6.93 1.25
C PHE A 140 11.38 6.41 1.82
N ALA A 141 10.89 6.95 2.95
CA ALA A 141 9.61 6.60 3.54
C ALA A 141 8.47 6.80 2.53
N PHE A 142 8.43 7.98 1.89
CA PHE A 142 7.51 8.28 0.80
C PHE A 142 7.65 7.30 -0.36
N ALA A 143 8.87 7.09 -0.87
CA ALA A 143 9.10 6.25 -2.03
C ALA A 143 8.72 4.77 -1.79
N SER A 144 8.90 4.26 -0.55
CA SER A 144 8.47 2.91 -0.17
C SER A 144 6.95 2.73 -0.13
N MET A 145 6.18 3.84 -0.04
CA MET A 145 4.73 3.80 -0.22
C MET A 145 4.31 3.63 -1.68
N GLY A 146 5.25 3.66 -2.64
CA GLY A 146 4.97 3.46 -4.07
C GLY A 146 4.16 2.20 -4.36
N GLU A 147 4.55 1.04 -3.83
CA GLU A 147 3.81 -0.21 -4.03
C GLU A 147 2.38 -0.16 -3.47
N PRO A 148 2.15 0.19 -2.19
CA PRO A 148 0.79 0.21 -1.66
C PRO A 148 -0.09 1.29 -2.30
N VAL A 149 0.47 2.46 -2.64
CA VAL A 149 -0.30 3.50 -3.35
C VAL A 149 -0.57 3.11 -4.79
N SER A 150 0.34 2.40 -5.47
CA SER A 150 0.06 1.89 -6.82
C SER A 150 -1.13 0.93 -6.83
N CYS A 151 -1.32 0.13 -5.77
CA CYS A 151 -2.49 -0.73 -5.64
C CYS A 151 -3.78 0.10 -5.52
N ILE A 152 -3.72 1.22 -4.79
CA ILE A 152 -4.85 2.16 -4.63
C ILE A 152 -5.18 2.77 -5.98
N ILE A 153 -4.22 3.42 -6.65
CA ILE A 153 -4.42 4.07 -7.96
C ILE A 153 -4.96 3.06 -8.98
N SER A 154 -4.36 1.87 -9.04
CA SER A 154 -4.84 0.78 -9.90
C SER A 154 -6.30 0.41 -9.64
N ALA A 155 -6.76 0.44 -8.37
CA ALA A 155 -8.15 0.15 -8.02
C ALA A 155 -9.12 1.19 -8.58
N PHE A 156 -8.74 2.48 -8.56
CA PHE A 156 -9.51 3.55 -9.19
C PHE A 156 -9.54 3.37 -10.70
N HIS A 157 -8.41 3.10 -11.34
CA HIS A 157 -8.32 2.85 -12.78
C HIS A 157 -9.06 1.59 -13.24
N THR A 158 -9.23 0.59 -12.37
CA THR A 158 -9.91 -0.67 -12.68
C THR A 158 -11.44 -0.55 -12.63
N CYS A 159 -11.99 0.50 -12.02
CA CYS A 159 -13.42 0.79 -12.14
C CYS A 159 -13.82 0.92 -13.62
N ILE A 160 -15.03 0.49 -13.93
CA ILE A 160 -15.56 0.46 -15.31
C ILE A 160 -17.02 0.90 -15.34
N HIS A 161 -17.37 1.58 -16.43
CA HIS A 161 -18.72 2.00 -16.75
C HIS A 161 -19.00 1.84 -18.25
N ASP A 162 -20.25 1.57 -18.61
CA ASP A 162 -20.63 1.53 -20.02
C ASP A 162 -20.92 2.93 -20.57
N TYR A 163 -20.79 3.09 -21.89
CA TYR A 163 -21.39 4.22 -22.61
C TYR A 163 -22.92 4.09 -22.61
N MET A 164 -23.59 4.95 -21.83
CA MET A 164 -25.06 4.92 -21.73
C MET A 164 -25.75 5.60 -22.92
N GLU A 165 -25.09 6.55 -23.58
CA GLU A 165 -25.68 7.35 -24.66
C GLU A 165 -25.70 6.62 -26.02
N ASP A 166 -24.85 5.61 -26.20
CA ASP A 166 -24.79 4.80 -27.42
C ASP A 166 -24.73 3.30 -27.09
N MET A 167 -25.88 2.63 -27.17
CA MET A 167 -26.01 1.19 -26.89
C MET A 167 -25.33 0.28 -27.92
N PHE A 168 -24.73 0.82 -28.99
CA PHE A 168 -24.01 0.05 -30.00
C PHE A 168 -22.49 0.06 -29.83
N VAL A 169 -21.99 0.79 -28.82
CA VAL A 169 -20.58 0.79 -28.45
C VAL A 169 -20.33 -0.32 -27.42
N TYR A 170 -19.49 -1.30 -27.79
CA TYR A 170 -19.05 -2.40 -26.91
C TYR A 170 -17.76 -2.06 -26.15
N ASP A 171 -17.46 -0.77 -26.02
CA ASP A 171 -16.29 -0.26 -25.30
C ASP A 171 -16.69 0.21 -23.89
N ASN A 172 -15.73 0.33 -22.99
CA ASN A 172 -15.95 0.75 -21.60
C ASN A 172 -15.19 2.04 -21.27
N ILE A 173 -15.75 2.83 -20.37
CA ILE A 173 -15.07 3.94 -19.71
C ILE A 173 -14.35 3.34 -18.49
N HIS A 174 -13.03 3.44 -18.47
CA HIS A 174 -12.20 3.01 -17.34
C HIS A 174 -11.96 4.17 -16.36
N GLY A 175 -11.83 3.84 -15.08
CA GLY A 175 -11.70 4.81 -14.00
C GLY A 175 -13.00 5.01 -13.23
N THR A 176 -12.89 5.52 -12.00
CA THR A 176 -14.04 6.02 -11.24
C THR A 176 -14.70 7.19 -11.94
N LYS A 177 -16.01 7.35 -11.75
CA LYS A 177 -16.79 8.38 -12.41
C LYS A 177 -16.53 9.78 -11.83
N GLU A 178 -15.86 10.62 -12.61
CA GLU A 178 -15.69 12.04 -12.31
C GLU A 178 -17.05 12.74 -12.09
N GLY A 179 -17.16 13.53 -11.02
CA GLY A 179 -18.39 14.20 -10.63
C GLY A 179 -19.51 13.26 -10.11
N GLY A 180 -19.23 11.96 -9.95
CA GLY A 180 -20.14 10.95 -9.44
C GLY A 180 -20.26 10.90 -7.91
N ASN A 181 -20.97 9.88 -7.43
CA ASN A 181 -21.05 9.51 -6.02
C ASN A 181 -20.12 8.30 -5.76
N LEU A 182 -19.10 8.47 -4.92
CA LEU A 182 -18.17 7.41 -4.50
C LEU A 182 -18.40 7.04 -3.02
N LEU A 183 -18.43 5.73 -2.73
CA LEU A 183 -18.48 5.19 -1.36
C LEU A 183 -17.24 4.32 -1.09
N LEU A 184 -16.46 4.67 -0.07
CA LEU A 184 -15.34 3.85 0.42
C LEU A 184 -15.74 3.17 1.73
N MET A 185 -15.85 1.85 1.74
CA MET A 185 -16.36 1.07 2.88
C MET A 185 -15.24 0.45 3.71
N ALA A 186 -15.30 0.62 5.04
CA ALA A 186 -14.28 0.18 6.01
C ALA A 186 -12.88 0.72 5.68
N SER A 187 -12.82 2.02 5.37
CA SER A 187 -11.72 2.64 4.62
C SER A 187 -10.92 3.68 5.42
N CYS A 188 -10.88 3.59 6.76
CA CYS A 188 -9.95 4.41 7.56
C CYS A 188 -8.75 3.61 8.10
N GLY A 189 -8.50 2.42 7.55
CA GLY A 189 -7.20 1.75 7.64
C GLY A 189 -6.14 2.42 6.74
N PRO A 190 -4.88 1.96 6.75
CA PRO A 190 -3.80 2.59 5.98
C PRO A 190 -4.13 2.71 4.48
N MET A 191 -4.55 1.61 3.85
CA MET A 191 -4.92 1.62 2.42
C MET A 191 -6.12 2.53 2.14
N GLY A 192 -7.09 2.55 3.05
CA GLY A 192 -8.28 3.36 2.90
C GLY A 192 -8.00 4.86 3.05
N ILE A 193 -7.12 5.26 3.98
CA ILE A 193 -6.69 6.67 4.10
C ILE A 193 -6.01 7.13 2.80
N GLY A 194 -5.13 6.32 2.21
CA GLY A 194 -4.55 6.63 0.91
C GLY A 194 -5.60 6.70 -0.22
N ALA A 195 -6.65 5.88 -0.17
CA ALA A 195 -7.74 5.93 -1.12
C ALA A 195 -8.64 7.17 -0.95
N ILE A 196 -8.86 7.62 0.28
CA ILE A 196 -9.56 8.88 0.55
C ILE A 196 -8.76 10.04 -0.02
N ASP A 197 -7.44 10.07 0.23
CA ASP A 197 -6.54 11.11 -0.26
C ASP A 197 -6.54 11.17 -1.79
N TYR A 198 -6.39 10.01 -2.44
CA TYR A 198 -6.44 9.91 -3.90
C TYR A 198 -7.82 10.27 -4.47
N ALA A 199 -8.92 9.88 -3.83
CA ALA A 199 -10.26 10.26 -4.28
C ALA A 199 -10.50 11.77 -4.22
N VAL A 200 -9.98 12.46 -3.20
CA VAL A 200 -10.14 13.90 -3.04
C VAL A 200 -9.24 14.67 -4.00
N HIS A 201 -7.98 14.24 -4.14
CA HIS A 201 -6.93 15.03 -4.78
C HIS A 201 -6.54 14.58 -6.18
N GLY A 202 -6.82 13.31 -6.53
CA GLY A 202 -6.51 12.69 -7.81
C GLY A 202 -7.28 13.31 -9.00
N PRO A 203 -7.05 12.78 -10.21
CA PRO A 203 -7.55 13.39 -11.45
C PRO A 203 -9.07 13.25 -11.64
N ALA A 204 -9.66 12.11 -11.25
CA ALA A 204 -11.08 11.79 -11.45
C ALA A 204 -11.87 11.95 -10.15
N ARG A 205 -12.10 13.20 -9.73
CA ARG A 205 -12.72 13.52 -8.43
C ARG A 205 -14.23 13.23 -8.44
N PRO A 206 -14.79 12.53 -7.45
CA PRO A 206 -16.22 12.43 -7.29
C PRO A 206 -16.79 13.78 -6.82
N LYS A 207 -18.05 14.05 -7.13
CA LYS A 207 -18.73 15.21 -6.52
C LYS A 207 -19.00 14.97 -5.04
N LYS A 208 -19.29 13.72 -4.68
CA LYS A 208 -19.58 13.29 -3.32
C LYS A 208 -18.78 12.05 -2.97
N LEU A 209 -18.07 12.12 -1.85
CA LEU A 209 -17.31 11.02 -1.29
C LEU A 209 -17.87 10.68 0.08
N VAL A 210 -18.39 9.46 0.24
CA VAL A 210 -18.82 8.93 1.54
C VAL A 210 -17.81 7.89 2.00
N VAL A 211 -17.40 7.99 3.25
CA VAL A 211 -16.39 7.13 3.88
C VAL A 211 -17.00 6.47 5.10
N THR A 212 -16.96 5.14 5.17
CA THR A 212 -17.45 4.41 6.36
C THR A 212 -16.33 3.72 7.12
N GLU A 213 -16.38 3.80 8.45
CA GLU A 213 -15.48 3.10 9.37
C GLU A 213 -16.19 2.94 10.73
N ILE A 214 -16.10 1.74 11.32
CA ILE A 214 -16.71 1.46 12.64
C ILE A 214 -15.80 1.91 13.79
N ASN A 215 -14.49 1.93 13.56
CA ASN A 215 -13.53 2.40 14.55
C ASN A 215 -13.50 3.94 14.58
N GLU A 216 -14.11 4.51 15.62
CA GLU A 216 -14.22 5.96 15.81
C GLU A 216 -12.87 6.70 15.87
N GLU A 217 -11.82 6.06 16.40
CA GLU A 217 -10.48 6.68 16.46
C GLU A 217 -9.86 6.79 15.06
N ARG A 218 -10.04 5.77 14.22
CA ARG A 218 -9.59 5.79 12.82
C ARG A 218 -10.39 6.79 11.99
N LEU A 219 -11.70 6.86 12.19
CA LEU A 219 -12.57 7.83 11.52
C LEU A 219 -12.13 9.27 11.85
N LYS A 220 -11.91 9.58 13.14
CA LYS A 220 -11.40 10.87 13.58
C LYS A 220 -10.01 11.18 13.03
N ARG A 221 -9.12 10.18 12.98
CA ARG A 221 -7.78 10.35 12.42
C ARG A 221 -7.85 10.67 10.92
N ALA A 222 -8.68 9.96 10.16
CA ALA A 222 -8.88 10.25 8.75
C ALA A 222 -9.41 11.67 8.54
N ALA A 223 -10.44 12.07 9.28
CA ALA A 223 -11.02 13.42 9.20
C ALA A 223 -10.07 14.55 9.66
N GLN A 224 -9.08 14.23 10.52
CA GLN A 224 -8.04 15.16 10.92
C GLN A 224 -7.00 15.37 9.80
N LEU A 225 -6.64 14.30 9.10
CA LEU A 225 -5.64 14.31 8.03
C LEU A 225 -6.20 14.87 6.72
N ILE A 226 -7.45 14.49 6.40
CA ILE A 226 -8.14 14.87 5.18
C ILE A 226 -9.51 15.40 5.60
N SER A 227 -9.64 16.72 5.68
CA SER A 227 -10.83 17.31 6.30
C SER A 227 -11.95 17.54 5.29
N PRO A 228 -13.23 17.44 5.67
CA PRO A 228 -14.34 17.81 4.77
C PRO A 228 -14.24 19.23 4.21
N LYS A 229 -13.62 20.14 4.97
CA LYS A 229 -13.39 21.53 4.54
C LYS A 229 -12.37 21.60 3.42
N GLU A 230 -11.22 20.97 3.58
CA GLU A 230 -10.18 20.88 2.57
C GLU A 230 -10.71 20.17 1.31
N ALA A 231 -11.40 19.02 1.46
CA ALA A 231 -11.97 18.31 0.33
C ALA A 231 -12.93 19.20 -0.50
N SER A 232 -13.67 20.10 0.16
CA SER A 232 -14.51 21.08 -0.52
C SER A 232 -13.72 22.11 -1.35
N ASP A 233 -12.47 22.44 -0.98
CA ASP A 233 -11.60 23.32 -1.77
C ASP A 233 -11.20 22.65 -3.11
N TYR A 234 -11.23 21.32 -3.16
CA TYR A 234 -11.05 20.50 -4.36
C TYR A 234 -12.35 20.11 -5.07
N GLY A 235 -13.50 20.62 -4.60
CA GLY A 235 -14.82 20.37 -5.20
C GLY A 235 -15.49 19.07 -4.78
N VAL A 236 -15.00 18.42 -3.72
CA VAL A 236 -15.51 17.14 -3.21
C VAL A 236 -16.31 17.33 -1.93
N GLU A 237 -17.57 16.91 -1.91
CA GLU A 237 -18.39 16.80 -0.69
C GLU A 237 -18.00 15.52 0.07
N LEU A 238 -17.05 15.62 0.99
CA LEU A 238 -16.57 14.50 1.82
C LEU A 238 -17.41 14.34 3.09
N ILE A 239 -17.92 13.13 3.32
CA ILE A 239 -18.73 12.77 4.50
C ILE A 239 -18.15 11.52 5.15
N TYR A 240 -17.74 11.65 6.40
CA TYR A 240 -17.35 10.53 7.26
C TYR A 240 -18.56 10.01 8.02
N VAL A 241 -18.74 8.69 8.04
CA VAL A 241 -19.89 8.03 8.65
C VAL A 241 -19.41 6.85 9.48
N ASN A 242 -19.81 6.81 10.75
CA ASN A 242 -19.73 5.59 11.54
C ASN A 242 -21.04 4.81 11.36
N PRO A 243 -21.02 3.60 10.74
CA PRO A 243 -22.24 2.83 10.53
C PRO A 243 -22.97 2.42 11.81
N GLU A 244 -22.27 2.35 12.95
CA GLU A 244 -22.87 1.99 14.24
C GLU A 244 -23.79 3.08 14.79
N ASP A 245 -23.66 4.32 14.30
CA ASP A 245 -24.51 5.45 14.67
C ASP A 245 -25.81 5.54 13.83
N LEU A 246 -25.97 4.67 12.83
CA LEU A 246 -27.11 4.68 11.92
C LEU A 246 -28.19 3.69 12.37
N ASP A 247 -29.46 4.09 12.30
CA ASP A 247 -30.59 3.19 12.58
C ASP A 247 -30.78 2.20 11.41
N ASN A 248 -30.64 2.69 10.18
CA ASN A 248 -30.71 1.88 8.97
C ASN A 248 -29.61 2.27 7.99
N GLU A 249 -28.46 1.61 8.11
CA GLU A 249 -27.26 1.86 7.32
C GLU A 249 -27.54 1.92 5.80
N GLU A 250 -28.27 0.96 5.23
CA GLU A 250 -28.55 0.98 3.78
C GLU A 250 -29.39 2.20 3.38
N GLN A 251 -30.48 2.46 4.11
CA GLN A 251 -31.39 3.55 3.77
C GLN A 251 -30.68 4.91 3.91
N GLU A 252 -29.91 5.10 4.97
CA GLU A 252 -29.21 6.35 5.25
C GLU A 252 -28.06 6.60 4.28
N LEU A 253 -27.23 5.58 3.99
CA LEU A 253 -26.22 5.67 2.94
C LEU A 253 -26.85 5.96 1.57
N ARG A 254 -28.01 5.36 1.26
CA ARG A 254 -28.73 5.68 0.01
C ARG A 254 -29.22 7.13 -0.02
N GLN A 255 -29.67 7.68 1.10
CA GLN A 255 -30.09 9.08 1.17
C GLN A 255 -28.94 10.06 0.94
N LEU A 256 -27.73 9.77 1.44
CA LEU A 256 -26.55 10.61 1.21
C LEU A 256 -26.24 10.79 -0.29
N SER A 257 -26.49 9.76 -1.09
CA SER A 257 -26.38 9.79 -2.57
C SER A 257 -27.54 10.51 -3.29
N GLY A 258 -28.49 11.10 -2.54
CA GLY A 258 -29.73 11.67 -3.08
C GLY A 258 -30.73 10.62 -3.57
N GLY A 259 -30.67 9.39 -3.04
CA GLY A 259 -31.55 8.28 -3.40
C GLY A 259 -31.15 7.53 -4.67
N LYS A 260 -30.10 7.96 -5.38
CA LYS A 260 -29.69 7.40 -6.68
C LYS A 260 -28.80 6.17 -6.58
N GLY A 261 -28.14 5.99 -5.43
CA GLY A 261 -27.04 5.04 -5.26
C GLY A 261 -25.69 5.67 -5.62
N TYR A 262 -24.66 4.84 -5.55
CA TYR A 262 -23.27 5.23 -5.80
C TYR A 262 -22.82 4.77 -7.19
N ASP A 263 -22.15 5.64 -7.92
CA ASP A 263 -21.55 5.31 -9.20
C ASP A 263 -20.36 4.37 -8.99
N ASP A 264 -19.62 4.55 -7.90
CA ASP A 264 -18.49 3.70 -7.52
C ASP A 264 -18.57 3.34 -6.04
N ILE A 265 -18.28 2.08 -5.72
CA ILE A 265 -18.17 1.58 -4.34
C ILE A 265 -16.90 0.76 -4.22
N MET A 266 -16.06 1.05 -3.22
CA MET A 266 -14.84 0.29 -2.94
C MET A 266 -14.90 -0.34 -1.55
N VAL A 267 -14.65 -1.64 -1.46
CA VAL A 267 -14.75 -2.40 -0.20
C VAL A 267 -13.35 -2.79 0.31
N PHE A 268 -12.93 -2.21 1.44
CA PHE A 268 -11.58 -2.38 2.02
C PHE A 268 -11.48 -3.47 3.09
N ALA A 269 -12.59 -4.10 3.47
CA ALA A 269 -12.61 -5.25 4.39
C ALA A 269 -13.28 -6.47 3.74
N ALA A 270 -12.67 -7.64 3.92
CA ALA A 270 -13.20 -8.91 3.41
C ALA A 270 -14.39 -9.36 4.28
N SER A 271 -15.57 -8.81 3.99
CA SER A 271 -16.81 -9.06 4.72
C SER A 271 -17.95 -9.30 3.75
N GLU A 272 -18.61 -10.47 3.85
CA GLU A 272 -19.79 -10.78 3.02
C GLU A 272 -20.86 -9.69 3.16
N ARG A 273 -21.14 -9.26 4.41
CA ARG A 273 -22.09 -8.18 4.71
C ARG A 273 -21.79 -6.89 3.96
N LEU A 274 -20.53 -6.45 3.94
CA LEU A 274 -20.15 -5.20 3.26
C LEU A 274 -20.24 -5.32 1.74
N VAL A 275 -19.91 -6.49 1.17
CA VAL A 275 -20.06 -6.74 -0.26
C VAL A 275 -21.53 -6.75 -0.67
N GLU A 276 -22.40 -7.41 0.10
CA GLU A 276 -23.84 -7.45 -0.15
C GLU A 276 -24.50 -6.07 0.00
N LEU A 277 -24.11 -5.30 1.04
CA LEU A 277 -24.56 -3.92 1.23
C LEU A 277 -24.06 -3.00 0.11
N GLY A 278 -22.80 -3.10 -0.27
CA GLY A 278 -22.26 -2.35 -1.41
C GLY A 278 -23.04 -2.68 -2.69
N SER A 279 -23.29 -3.95 -2.97
CA SER A 279 -24.08 -4.41 -4.12
C SER A 279 -25.48 -3.76 -4.14
N SER A 280 -26.18 -3.68 -3.00
CA SER A 280 -27.51 -3.07 -2.95
C SER A 280 -27.47 -1.55 -3.16
N LEU A 281 -26.38 -0.88 -2.81
CA LEU A 281 -26.22 0.58 -2.88
C LEU A 281 -25.79 1.12 -4.25
N LEU A 282 -25.48 0.26 -5.22
CA LEU A 282 -25.04 0.69 -6.56
C LEU A 282 -26.13 1.47 -7.34
N ALA A 283 -25.69 2.54 -7.98
CA ALA A 283 -26.44 3.24 -9.01
C ALA A 283 -26.58 2.37 -10.28
N VAL A 284 -27.43 2.82 -11.21
CA VAL A 284 -27.43 2.25 -12.57
C VAL A 284 -26.07 2.53 -13.21
N ASN A 285 -25.49 1.53 -13.87
CA ASN A 285 -24.14 1.57 -14.44
C ASN A 285 -23.03 1.77 -13.40
N GLY A 286 -23.30 1.46 -12.12
CA GLY A 286 -22.33 1.60 -11.04
C GLY A 286 -21.34 0.43 -10.96
N CYS A 287 -20.15 0.69 -10.42
CA CYS A 287 -19.08 -0.29 -10.26
C CYS A 287 -18.77 -0.57 -8.77
N LEU A 288 -18.72 -1.85 -8.39
CA LEU A 288 -18.18 -2.27 -7.10
C LEU A 288 -16.77 -2.84 -7.30
N ASN A 289 -15.79 -2.19 -6.69
CA ASN A 289 -14.43 -2.69 -6.59
C ASN A 289 -14.23 -3.40 -5.23
N PHE A 290 -13.93 -4.70 -5.28
CA PHE A 290 -13.52 -5.46 -4.11
C PHE A 290 -12.00 -5.35 -3.92
N PHE A 291 -11.60 -4.30 -3.22
CA PHE A 291 -10.18 -4.00 -2.94
C PHE A 291 -9.59 -4.94 -1.88
N ALA A 292 -10.41 -5.39 -0.93
CA ALA A 292 -9.96 -6.23 0.17
C ALA A 292 -9.35 -7.54 -0.36
N GLY A 293 -8.17 -7.91 0.16
CA GLY A 293 -7.57 -9.21 -0.13
C GLY A 293 -8.00 -10.26 0.91
N PRO A 294 -8.94 -11.19 0.62
CA PRO A 294 -9.35 -12.22 1.58
C PRO A 294 -8.20 -13.21 1.87
N THR A 295 -8.28 -13.90 3.00
CA THR A 295 -7.37 -15.02 3.34
C THR A 295 -8.01 -16.38 3.06
N ASP A 296 -9.34 -16.43 3.07
CA ASP A 296 -10.12 -17.62 2.76
C ASP A 296 -10.35 -17.73 1.25
N GLU A 297 -9.88 -18.81 0.65
CA GLU A 297 -10.05 -19.12 -0.77
C GLU A 297 -11.50 -19.49 -1.13
N GLN A 298 -12.37 -19.69 -0.12
CA GLN A 298 -13.79 -19.95 -0.29
C GLN A 298 -14.67 -18.71 -0.04
N PHE A 299 -14.08 -17.54 0.21
CA PHE A 299 -14.81 -16.30 0.44
C PHE A 299 -15.75 -15.99 -0.74
N LYS A 300 -17.03 -15.75 -0.44
CA LYS A 300 -18.07 -15.45 -1.42
C LYS A 300 -19.19 -14.61 -0.79
N ALA A 301 -19.85 -13.77 -1.58
CA ALA A 301 -20.99 -12.98 -1.15
C ALA A 301 -22.12 -13.10 -2.19
N ARG A 302 -23.37 -12.81 -1.81
CA ARG A 302 -24.51 -12.83 -2.74
C ARG A 302 -24.60 -11.50 -3.49
N VAL A 303 -24.73 -11.58 -4.81
CA VAL A 303 -24.97 -10.40 -5.65
C VAL A 303 -26.24 -10.59 -6.48
N ASN A 304 -26.96 -9.50 -6.70
CA ASN A 304 -28.21 -9.55 -7.45
C ASN A 304 -27.94 -9.51 -8.98
N PHE A 305 -28.05 -10.67 -9.65
CA PHE A 305 -27.85 -10.75 -11.09
C PHE A 305 -28.93 -10.02 -11.91
N TYR A 306 -30.08 -9.70 -11.31
CA TYR A 306 -31.04 -8.79 -11.92
C TYR A 306 -30.41 -7.40 -12.12
N ASP A 307 -29.66 -6.90 -11.13
CA ASP A 307 -29.02 -5.58 -11.20
C ASP A 307 -27.78 -5.60 -12.10
N ILE A 308 -27.07 -6.73 -12.20
CA ILE A 308 -26.02 -6.91 -13.20
C ILE A 308 -26.60 -6.74 -14.60
N HIS A 309 -27.71 -7.43 -14.89
CA HIS A 309 -28.28 -7.43 -16.22
C HIS A 309 -29.06 -6.15 -16.56
N TYR A 310 -30.00 -5.74 -15.71
CA TYR A 310 -30.95 -4.66 -16.00
C TYR A 310 -30.49 -3.29 -15.51
N ARG A 311 -29.66 -3.23 -14.47
CA ARG A 311 -29.05 -1.98 -14.00
C ARG A 311 -27.61 -1.81 -14.47
N ARG A 312 -27.05 -2.77 -15.21
CA ARG A 312 -25.70 -2.72 -15.80
C ARG A 312 -24.61 -2.49 -14.74
N THR A 313 -24.78 -3.13 -13.57
CA THR A 313 -23.78 -2.99 -12.50
C THR A 313 -22.55 -3.85 -12.79
N HIS A 314 -21.39 -3.33 -12.40
CA HIS A 314 -20.08 -3.94 -12.63
C HIS A 314 -19.45 -4.38 -11.31
N TYR A 315 -18.71 -5.48 -11.34
CA TYR A 315 -17.99 -6.01 -10.19
C TYR A 315 -16.56 -6.31 -10.63
N VAL A 316 -15.60 -5.63 -10.02
CA VAL A 316 -14.19 -5.74 -10.35
C VAL A 316 -13.36 -6.03 -9.11
N GLY A 317 -12.16 -6.53 -9.33
CA GLY A 317 -11.13 -6.63 -8.31
C GLY A 317 -9.77 -6.46 -8.98
N ASN A 318 -8.82 -5.92 -8.24
CA ASN A 318 -7.44 -5.79 -8.68
C ASN A 318 -6.50 -6.30 -7.59
N SER A 319 -5.30 -6.67 -8.01
CA SER A 319 -4.21 -7.04 -7.12
C SER A 319 -2.92 -6.49 -7.71
N GLY A 320 -2.24 -5.64 -6.94
CA GLY A 320 -1.07 -4.91 -7.41
C GLY A 320 -1.42 -3.64 -8.20
N GLY A 321 -0.38 -2.91 -8.57
CA GLY A 321 -0.39 -1.85 -9.57
C GLY A 321 0.79 -2.03 -10.54
N ASN A 322 1.05 -1.02 -11.37
CA ASN A 322 2.17 -1.00 -12.31
C ASN A 322 3.08 0.22 -12.05
N LEU A 323 4.13 0.40 -12.88
CA LEU A 323 5.05 1.53 -12.70
C LEU A 323 4.42 2.89 -13.02
N ASP A 324 3.43 2.95 -13.90
CA ASP A 324 2.75 4.20 -14.24
C ASP A 324 1.92 4.69 -13.06
N ASP A 325 1.30 3.78 -12.30
CA ASP A 325 0.62 4.12 -11.05
C ASP A 325 1.60 4.70 -10.01
N ILE A 326 2.82 4.16 -9.91
CA ILE A 326 3.86 4.75 -9.04
C ILE A 326 4.28 6.13 -9.56
N ARG A 327 4.47 6.29 -10.88
CA ARG A 327 4.82 7.60 -11.46
C ARG A 327 3.75 8.64 -11.17
N GLU A 328 2.48 8.27 -11.29
CA GLU A 328 1.36 9.14 -10.95
C GLU A 328 1.38 9.52 -9.47
N MET A 329 1.67 8.59 -8.55
CA MET A 329 1.86 8.93 -7.14
C MET A 329 2.97 9.98 -6.96
N PHE A 330 4.12 9.80 -7.63
CA PHE A 330 5.22 10.76 -7.55
C PHE A 330 4.83 12.14 -8.08
N ASP A 331 4.12 12.19 -9.20
CA ASP A 331 3.73 13.46 -9.82
C ASP A 331 2.69 14.19 -8.96
N LEU A 332 1.65 13.50 -8.48
CA LEU A 332 0.65 14.08 -7.59
C LEU A 332 1.27 14.56 -6.26
N SER A 333 2.21 13.81 -5.69
CA SER A 333 2.85 14.21 -4.44
C SER A 333 3.81 15.39 -4.62
N ARG A 334 4.54 15.47 -5.74
CA ARG A 334 5.37 16.63 -6.08
C ARG A 334 4.55 17.90 -6.26
N GLU A 335 3.32 17.77 -6.75
CA GLU A 335 2.35 18.87 -6.84
C GLU A 335 1.72 19.24 -5.48
N GLY A 336 2.03 18.47 -4.42
CA GLY A 336 1.48 18.65 -3.08
C GLY A 336 0.01 18.22 -2.97
N LEU A 337 -0.46 17.36 -3.87
CA LEU A 337 -1.85 16.90 -3.92
C LEU A 337 -2.09 15.69 -3.01
N ILE A 338 -1.17 14.73 -2.98
CA ILE A 338 -1.31 13.54 -2.11
C ILE A 338 -0.14 13.39 -1.14
N THR A 339 -0.43 12.79 0.01
CA THR A 339 0.52 12.54 1.11
C THR A 339 0.49 11.06 1.52
N PRO A 340 1.23 10.17 0.82
CA PRO A 340 1.30 8.74 1.13
C PRO A 340 1.67 8.40 2.59
N GLU A 341 2.36 9.31 3.28
CA GLU A 341 2.83 9.10 4.64
C GLU A 341 1.72 9.09 5.69
N TYR A 342 0.53 9.54 5.34
CA TYR A 342 -0.67 9.36 6.16
C TYR A 342 -0.93 7.88 6.51
N MET A 343 -0.43 6.96 5.69
CA MET A 343 -0.53 5.52 5.91
C MET A 343 0.40 5.02 7.04
N ILE A 344 1.50 5.73 7.30
CA ILE A 344 2.57 5.35 8.23
C ILE A 344 2.12 5.61 9.66
N THR A 345 2.23 4.58 10.49
CA THR A 345 1.85 4.64 11.92
C THR A 345 2.95 4.17 12.84
N HIS A 346 3.89 3.41 12.32
CA HIS A 346 5.02 2.88 13.07
C HIS A 346 6.27 2.89 12.22
N VAL A 347 7.41 3.02 12.89
CA VAL A 347 8.76 2.88 12.32
C VAL A 347 9.56 1.89 13.16
N THR A 348 10.49 1.17 12.55
CA THR A 348 11.28 0.12 13.22
C THR A 348 12.58 -0.19 12.47
N GLY A 349 13.49 -0.91 13.12
CA GLY A 349 14.69 -1.49 12.52
C GLY A 349 14.46 -2.92 11.99
N LEU A 350 15.45 -3.45 11.26
CA LEU A 350 15.37 -4.79 10.66
C LEU A 350 15.20 -5.91 11.70
N SER A 351 15.79 -5.77 12.90
CA SER A 351 15.80 -6.81 13.94
C SER A 351 14.40 -7.22 14.39
N GLU A 352 13.45 -6.30 14.34
CA GLU A 352 12.09 -6.49 14.84
C GLU A 352 11.16 -7.18 13.82
N VAL A 353 11.58 -7.23 12.55
CA VAL A 353 10.75 -7.70 11.43
C VAL A 353 10.15 -9.10 11.66
N PRO A 354 10.89 -10.11 12.15
CA PRO A 354 10.32 -11.43 12.39
C PRO A 354 9.11 -11.40 13.33
N GLU A 355 9.25 -10.77 14.49
CA GLU A 355 8.18 -10.66 15.49
C GLU A 355 7.01 -9.83 14.97
N ILE A 356 7.28 -8.74 14.25
CA ILE A 356 6.23 -7.90 13.68
C ILE A 356 5.41 -8.67 12.65
N ILE A 357 6.06 -9.39 11.73
CA ILE A 357 5.34 -10.14 10.70
C ILE A 357 4.52 -11.25 11.35
N LEU A 358 5.09 -12.03 12.27
CA LEU A 358 4.41 -13.18 12.87
C LEU A 358 3.20 -12.79 13.73
N ASN A 359 3.19 -11.57 14.28
CA ASN A 359 2.11 -11.06 15.14
C ASN A 359 1.33 -9.88 14.50
N LEU A 360 1.49 -9.66 13.19
CA LEU A 360 0.97 -8.45 12.52
C LEU A 360 -0.52 -8.15 12.77
N PRO A 361 -1.45 -9.13 12.79
CA PRO A 361 -2.86 -8.86 13.09
C PRO A 361 -3.12 -8.31 14.50
N ASP A 362 -2.25 -8.63 15.47
CA ASP A 362 -2.40 -8.26 16.87
C ASP A 362 -1.70 -6.92 17.20
N ILE A 363 -0.90 -6.39 16.26
CA ILE A 363 -0.20 -5.12 16.42
C ILE A 363 -1.10 -3.97 15.92
N PRO A 364 -1.49 -3.02 16.79
CA PRO A 364 -2.38 -1.93 16.42
C PRO A 364 -1.78 -0.98 15.36
N GLY A 365 -2.61 -0.09 14.83
CA GLY A 365 -2.22 0.90 13.81
C GLY A 365 -2.16 0.36 12.38
N GLY A 366 -1.73 1.23 11.46
CA GLY A 366 -1.69 1.01 10.02
C GLY A 366 -0.35 0.47 9.53
N LYS A 367 0.32 1.20 8.63
CA LYS A 367 1.58 0.78 8.00
C LYS A 367 2.75 0.85 8.99
N LYS A 368 3.57 -0.19 8.97
CA LYS A 368 4.83 -0.31 9.73
C LYS A 368 5.97 -0.17 8.73
N LEU A 369 6.82 0.82 8.91
CA LEU A 369 7.95 1.11 8.04
C LEU A 369 9.26 0.63 8.69
N VAL A 370 10.04 -0.13 7.93
CA VAL A 370 11.31 -0.72 8.35
C VAL A 370 12.45 0.09 7.75
N TYR A 371 13.43 0.44 8.57
CA TYR A 371 14.70 1.04 8.14
C TYR A 371 15.83 0.01 8.35
N PRO A 372 16.29 -0.69 7.30
CA PRO A 372 17.15 -1.86 7.49
C PRO A 372 18.52 -1.58 8.12
N HIS A 373 18.98 -0.34 8.04
CA HIS A 373 20.28 0.12 8.54
C HIS A 373 20.15 0.91 9.86
N VAL A 374 19.03 0.79 10.56
CA VAL A 374 18.76 1.51 11.81
C VAL A 374 18.48 0.52 12.93
N ASP A 375 19.04 0.77 14.12
CA ASP A 375 18.68 0.06 15.35
C ASP A 375 17.55 0.82 16.07
N LEU A 376 16.32 0.34 15.89
CA LEU A 376 15.13 0.94 16.46
C LEU A 376 14.14 -0.18 16.81
N PRO A 377 13.61 -0.24 18.04
CA PRO A 377 12.48 -1.12 18.35
C PRO A 377 11.25 -0.70 17.55
N LEU A 378 10.20 -1.50 17.55
CA LEU A 378 8.93 -1.08 16.96
C LEU A 378 8.38 0.13 17.72
N MET A 379 8.33 1.29 17.05
CA MET A 379 7.87 2.56 17.61
C MET A 379 6.60 3.02 16.90
N ALA A 380 5.49 3.13 17.63
CA ALA A 380 4.36 3.91 17.13
C ALA A 380 4.74 5.39 17.07
N LEU A 381 4.24 6.14 16.07
CA LEU A 381 4.57 7.56 15.94
C LEU A 381 4.18 8.37 17.20
N ALA A 382 3.07 8.02 17.84
CA ALA A 382 2.62 8.66 19.07
C ALA A 382 3.47 8.33 20.30
N ASP A 383 4.30 7.28 20.25
CA ASP A 383 5.11 6.85 21.39
C ASP A 383 6.45 7.57 21.49
N PHE A 384 6.90 8.26 20.43
CA PHE A 384 8.09 9.12 20.48
C PHE A 384 7.97 10.22 21.54
N GLU A 385 6.79 10.83 21.70
CA GLU A 385 6.57 11.84 22.75
C GLU A 385 6.59 11.21 24.15
N LYS A 386 6.05 9.99 24.30
CA LYS A 386 6.01 9.28 25.59
C LYS A 386 7.39 8.85 26.06
N GLN A 387 8.29 8.52 25.12
CA GLN A 387 9.66 8.08 25.39
C GLN A 387 10.69 9.19 25.18
N ALA A 388 10.26 10.45 25.05
CA ALA A 388 11.16 11.58 24.78
C ALA A 388 12.22 11.81 25.86
N ASP A 389 11.96 11.37 27.10
CA ASP A 389 12.92 11.48 28.21
C ASP A 389 13.96 10.34 28.22
N GLU A 390 13.74 9.28 27.46
CA GLU A 390 14.63 8.11 27.38
C GLU A 390 15.76 8.31 26.36
N ASP A 391 15.48 9.06 25.28
CA ASP A 391 16.42 9.28 24.19
C ASP A 391 16.27 10.69 23.56
N PRO A 392 17.35 11.51 23.50
CA PRO A 392 17.32 12.82 22.85
C PRO A 392 16.85 12.79 21.38
N VAL A 393 17.11 11.70 20.66
CA VAL A 393 16.65 11.50 19.28
C VAL A 393 15.13 11.39 19.26
N TYR A 394 14.53 10.65 20.19
CA TYR A 394 13.08 10.50 20.27
C TYR A 394 12.40 11.82 20.60
N LYS A 395 12.99 12.63 21.48
CA LYS A 395 12.52 13.99 21.75
C LYS A 395 12.51 14.88 20.51
N LYS A 396 13.57 14.81 19.70
CA LYS A 396 13.67 15.58 18.45
C LYS A 396 12.60 15.13 17.45
N ILE A 397 12.45 13.83 17.23
CA ILE A 397 11.42 13.27 16.34
C ILE A 397 10.02 13.61 16.84
N ALA A 398 9.74 13.51 18.15
CA ALA A 398 8.45 13.90 18.73
C ALA A 398 8.07 15.36 18.43
N GLY A 399 9.05 16.27 18.51
CA GLY A 399 8.85 17.68 18.14
C GLY A 399 8.48 17.85 16.67
N ILE A 400 9.17 17.14 15.77
CA ILE A 400 8.90 17.14 14.32
C ILE A 400 7.49 16.58 14.04
N LEU A 401 7.15 15.43 14.63
CA LEU A 401 5.84 14.81 14.46
C LEU A 401 4.72 15.74 14.94
N LYS A 402 4.89 16.40 16.09
CA LYS A 402 3.92 17.36 16.61
C LYS A 402 3.70 18.55 15.67
N ALA A 403 4.76 19.04 15.04
CA ALA A 403 4.67 20.11 14.04
C ALA A 403 3.97 19.67 12.75
N ASN A 404 4.00 18.36 12.43
CA ASN A 404 3.44 17.76 11.22
C ASN A 404 2.20 16.90 11.52
N HIS A 405 1.39 17.27 12.52
CA HIS A 405 0.12 16.61 12.84
C HIS A 405 0.23 15.07 13.08
N GLY A 406 1.36 14.63 13.63
CA GLY A 406 1.65 13.22 13.91
C GLY A 406 1.95 12.37 12.66
N VAL A 407 2.31 13.00 11.55
CA VAL A 407 2.64 12.35 10.27
C VAL A 407 4.16 12.22 10.15
N TRP A 408 4.63 11.05 9.71
CA TRP A 408 6.05 10.85 9.42
C TRP A 408 6.46 11.70 8.22
N CYS A 409 7.63 12.33 8.29
CA CYS A 409 8.10 13.24 7.25
C CYS A 409 9.60 13.10 7.00
N LYS A 410 10.09 13.72 5.94
CA LYS A 410 11.50 13.74 5.55
C LYS A 410 12.43 14.19 6.66
N GLU A 411 12.05 15.22 7.43
CA GLU A 411 12.88 15.72 8.53
C GLU A 411 13.05 14.65 9.63
N ALA A 412 11.99 13.92 9.97
CA ALA A 412 12.05 12.83 10.96
C ALA A 412 12.94 11.67 10.46
N GLU A 413 12.83 11.32 9.17
CA GLU A 413 13.68 10.30 8.55
C GLU A 413 15.16 10.69 8.55
N GLN A 414 15.49 11.94 8.21
CA GLN A 414 16.86 12.44 8.22
C GLN A 414 17.46 12.44 9.65
N VAL A 415 16.67 12.76 10.67
CA VAL A 415 17.10 12.64 12.07
C VAL A 415 17.38 11.19 12.43
N LEU A 416 16.51 10.26 12.00
CA LEU A 416 16.69 8.84 12.25
C LEU A 416 17.99 8.32 11.63
N PHE A 417 18.25 8.66 10.36
CA PHE A 417 19.51 8.28 9.69
C PHE A 417 20.74 8.96 10.30
N ALA A 418 20.65 10.20 10.75
CA ALA A 418 21.81 10.88 11.34
C ALA A 418 22.24 10.26 12.69
N GLU A 419 21.29 9.80 13.49
CA GLU A 419 21.54 9.49 14.91
C GLU A 419 21.41 8.00 15.27
N LYS A 420 20.77 7.19 14.43
CA LYS A 420 20.48 5.76 14.70
C LYS A 420 21.00 4.80 13.63
N TRP A 421 21.80 5.30 12.69
CA TRP A 421 22.39 4.49 11.64
C TRP A 421 23.44 3.50 12.19
N ILE A 422 23.28 2.24 11.81
CA ILE A 422 24.17 1.12 12.15
C ILE A 422 24.76 0.43 10.91
N GLY A 423 24.47 0.95 9.71
CA GLY A 423 25.01 0.41 8.46
C GLY A 423 26.48 0.83 8.24
N ASP A 424 27.20 0.01 7.49
CA ASP A 424 28.57 0.31 7.04
C ASP A 424 28.63 1.45 6.00
#